data_AF-A0A962XZ03-F1
#
_entry.id   AF-A0A962XZ03-F1
#
_cell.length_a   1.000
_cell.length_b   1.000
_cell.length_c   1.000
_cell.angle_alpha   90.00
_cell.angle_beta   90.00
_cell.angle_gamma   90.00
#
_symmetry.space_group_name_H-M   'P 1'
#
loop_
_entity.id
_entity.type
_entity.pdbx_description
1 polymer ?
#
loop_
_entity_poly.entity_id
_entity_poly.type
_entity_poly.pdbx_seq_one_letter_code
_entity_poly.pdbx_strand_id
1 'polypeptide(L)'
;MEAYVEPELRTITRLVLMYDMLRDRSGLLLHTAALHIGGRIWLFSGCSGAGKSTFSRLWLDRTDAHVVNDDRMIVRQNEQGSGFTAYGTPWPGELGIALNESASLGGICFLHKSDQTEIRPITPRQALPQLLPLASIPWYEQELIPPALDFCDRLLAGVPLYELHFRPDHSAIKAVLSLAG
;
A
#
# COMPACT_ATOMS: atom_id res chain seq x y z
N MET A 1 -13.39 -20.89 0.64
CA MET A 1 -12.62 -20.98 -0.62
C MET A 1 -12.42 -19.55 -1.07
N GLU A 2 -11.26 -18.96 -0.75
CA GLU A 2 -10.96 -17.59 -1.19
C GLU A 2 -10.84 -17.59 -2.71
N ALA A 3 -11.72 -16.84 -3.37
CA ALA A 3 -11.79 -16.78 -4.82
C ALA A 3 -10.69 -15.84 -5.33
N TYR A 4 -9.46 -16.35 -5.41
CA TYR A 4 -8.38 -15.63 -6.08
C TYR A 4 -8.66 -15.58 -7.59
N VAL A 5 -8.21 -14.49 -8.22
CA VAL A 5 -8.24 -14.41 -9.69
C VAL A 5 -7.22 -15.39 -10.26
N GLU A 6 -7.64 -16.19 -11.24
CA GLU A 6 -6.77 -17.12 -11.95
C GLU A 6 -5.52 -16.41 -12.50
N PRO A 7 -4.32 -17.01 -12.42
CA PRO A 7 -3.07 -16.39 -12.87
C PRO A 7 -3.13 -15.80 -14.28
N GLU A 8 -3.86 -16.45 -15.18
CA GLU A 8 -4.07 -16.08 -16.58
C GLU A 8 -4.84 -14.75 -16.72
N LEU A 9 -5.77 -14.47 -15.79
CA LEU A 9 -6.59 -13.27 -15.77
C LEU A 9 -6.00 -12.14 -14.93
N ARG A 10 -4.93 -12.42 -14.17
CA ARG A 10 -4.29 -11.44 -13.26
C ARG A 10 -3.88 -10.16 -13.97
N THR A 11 -3.25 -10.26 -15.14
CA THR A 11 -2.77 -9.08 -15.89
C THR A 11 -3.94 -8.25 -16.42
N ILE A 12 -4.93 -8.89 -17.03
CA ILE A 12 -6.05 -8.16 -17.65
C ILE A 12 -6.93 -7.50 -16.58
N THR A 13 -7.19 -8.20 -15.47
CA THR A 13 -7.98 -7.63 -14.36
C THR A 13 -7.28 -6.44 -13.71
N ARG A 14 -5.95 -6.45 -13.59
CA ARG A 14 -5.17 -5.28 -13.12
C ARG A 14 -5.28 -4.09 -14.04
N LEU A 15 -5.18 -4.33 -15.35
CA LEU A 15 -5.34 -3.26 -16.34
C LEU A 15 -6.75 -2.66 -16.24
N VAL A 16 -7.80 -3.50 -16.28
CA VAL A 16 -9.19 -3.03 -16.17
C VAL A 16 -9.40 -2.19 -14.91
N LEU A 17 -8.97 -2.68 -13.74
CA LEU A 17 -9.12 -1.94 -12.48
C LEU A 17 -8.29 -0.64 -12.45
N MET A 18 -7.08 -0.65 -13.01
CA MET A 18 -6.27 0.57 -13.15
C MET A 18 -7.01 1.63 -13.98
N TYR A 19 -7.55 1.25 -15.14
CA TYR A 19 -8.27 2.17 -16.02
C TYR A 19 -9.56 2.70 -15.40
N ASP A 20 -10.33 1.82 -14.75
CA ASP A 20 -11.57 2.18 -14.05
C ASP A 20 -11.31 3.24 -12.97
N MET A 21 -10.32 3.00 -12.09
CA MET A 21 -9.98 3.93 -11.02
C MET A 21 -9.46 5.29 -11.51
N LEU A 22 -8.66 5.29 -12.59
CA LEU A 22 -8.08 6.51 -13.14
C LEU A 22 -9.10 7.34 -13.93
N ARG A 23 -10.02 6.71 -14.66
CA ARG A 23 -11.09 7.41 -15.41
C ARG A 23 -12.03 8.16 -14.48
N ASP A 24 -12.41 7.53 -13.38
CA ASP A 24 -13.28 8.15 -12.38
C ASP A 24 -12.54 9.07 -11.41
N ARG A 25 -11.21 9.22 -11.59
CA ARG A 25 -10.30 9.99 -10.72
C ARG A 25 -10.43 9.65 -9.23
N SER A 26 -10.90 8.43 -8.95
CA SER A 26 -11.38 8.05 -7.62
C SER A 26 -10.37 7.22 -6.84
N GLY A 27 -9.29 6.73 -7.47
CA GLY A 27 -8.31 5.89 -6.80
C GLY A 27 -7.02 5.62 -7.56
N LEU A 28 -6.14 4.87 -6.90
CA LEU A 28 -4.92 4.28 -7.46
C LEU A 28 -4.78 2.83 -7.04
N LEU A 29 -4.23 2.03 -7.96
CA LEU A 29 -3.72 0.69 -7.66
C LEU A 29 -2.24 0.78 -7.31
N LEU A 30 -1.88 0.48 -6.07
CA LEU A 30 -0.51 0.59 -5.54
C LEU A 30 0.11 -0.79 -5.34
N HIS A 31 1.38 -0.95 -5.74
CA HIS A 31 2.19 -2.11 -5.40
C HIS A 31 2.79 -1.98 -4.00
N THR A 32 2.18 -2.64 -3.03
CA THR A 32 2.44 -2.44 -1.60
C THR A 32 1.96 -3.65 -0.80
N ALA A 33 2.58 -3.89 0.34
CA ALA A 33 2.00 -4.78 1.36
C ALA A 33 1.08 -3.97 2.28
N ALA A 34 0.07 -4.60 2.86
CA ALA A 34 -0.87 -3.96 3.75
C ALA A 34 -1.08 -4.75 5.03
N LEU A 35 -1.09 -4.02 6.14
CA LEU A 35 -1.43 -4.56 7.46
C LEU A 35 -2.68 -3.88 7.99
N HIS A 36 -3.58 -4.67 8.58
CA HIS A 36 -4.67 -4.15 9.39
C HIS A 36 -4.16 -4.02 10.83
N ILE A 37 -4.09 -2.80 11.34
CA ILE A 37 -3.59 -2.49 12.69
C ILE A 37 -4.49 -1.41 13.31
N GLY A 38 -5.03 -1.66 14.50
CA GLY A 38 -5.82 -0.66 15.23
C GLY A 38 -7.06 -0.16 14.48
N GLY A 39 -7.74 -1.04 13.73
CA GLY A 39 -8.94 -0.69 12.95
C GLY A 39 -8.67 0.10 11.66
N ARG A 40 -7.40 0.25 11.27
CA ARG A 40 -6.98 0.97 10.05
C ARG A 40 -6.07 0.07 9.22
N ILE A 41 -6.05 0.31 7.91
CA ILE A 41 -5.08 -0.34 7.03
C ILE A 41 -3.88 0.58 6.83
N TRP A 42 -2.68 0.05 7.01
CA TRP A 42 -1.41 0.73 6.77
C TRP A 42 -0.71 0.11 5.57
N LEU A 43 -0.15 0.96 4.70
CA LEU A 43 0.56 0.51 3.50
C LEU A 43 2.07 0.51 3.74
N PHE A 44 2.73 -0.59 3.38
CA PHE A 44 4.17 -0.81 3.49
C PHE A 44 4.74 -0.99 2.09
N SER A 45 5.19 0.14 1.57
CA SER A 45 5.50 0.37 0.17
C SER A 45 7.01 0.35 -0.03
N GLY A 46 7.48 -0.21 -1.13
CA GLY A 46 8.91 -0.20 -1.43
C GLY A 46 9.19 -0.87 -2.76
N CYS A 47 10.26 -0.42 -3.44
CA CYS A 47 10.70 -1.00 -4.69
C CYS A 47 10.96 -2.52 -4.56
N SER A 48 11.03 -3.21 -5.69
CA SER A 48 11.40 -4.63 -5.68
C SER A 48 12.73 -4.81 -4.93
N GLY A 49 12.79 -5.79 -4.02
CA GLY A 49 13.96 -6.02 -3.17
C GLY A 49 14.00 -5.21 -1.85
N ALA A 50 13.09 -4.26 -1.62
CA ALA A 50 13.01 -3.51 -0.35
C ALA A 50 12.63 -4.35 0.88
N GLY A 51 12.22 -5.60 0.67
CA GLY A 51 11.93 -6.55 1.76
C GLY A 51 10.47 -6.61 2.20
N LYS A 52 9.50 -6.24 1.35
CA LYS A 52 8.05 -6.34 1.65
C LYS A 52 7.65 -7.72 2.17
N SER A 53 7.99 -8.80 1.45
CA SER A 53 7.68 -10.18 1.88
C SER A 53 8.34 -10.52 3.22
N THR A 54 9.61 -10.11 3.41
CA THR A 54 10.33 -10.31 4.67
C THR A 54 9.65 -9.56 5.83
N PHE A 55 9.23 -8.32 5.59
CA PHE A 55 8.52 -7.51 6.56
C PHE A 55 7.16 -8.11 6.90
N SER A 56 6.34 -8.47 5.91
CA SER A 56 5.01 -9.07 6.11
C SER A 56 5.07 -10.39 6.88
N ARG A 57 6.13 -11.20 6.71
CA ARG A 57 6.33 -12.44 7.49
C ARG A 57 6.41 -12.20 9.00
N LEU A 58 6.87 -11.03 9.45
CA LEU A 58 6.95 -10.69 10.87
C LEU A 58 5.56 -10.62 11.55
N TRP A 59 4.49 -10.55 10.76
CA TRP A 59 3.13 -10.33 11.23
C TRP A 59 2.23 -11.57 11.17
N LEU A 60 2.73 -12.71 10.66
CA LEU A 60 1.90 -13.91 10.44
C LEU A 60 1.42 -14.56 11.74
N ASP A 61 2.22 -14.51 12.80
CA ASP A 61 1.91 -15.15 14.09
C ASP A 61 1.25 -14.19 15.10
N ARG A 62 0.76 -13.04 14.64
CA ARG A 62 0.15 -12.01 15.49
C ARG A 62 -1.36 -12.11 15.49
N THR A 63 -1.97 -11.68 16.59
CA THR A 63 -3.43 -11.64 16.78
C THR A 63 -3.99 -10.22 16.88
N ASP A 64 -3.13 -9.23 17.10
CA ASP A 64 -3.48 -7.80 17.22
C ASP A 64 -3.29 -7.02 15.92
N ALA A 65 -2.75 -7.68 14.89
CA ALA A 65 -2.56 -7.17 13.55
C ALA A 65 -2.40 -8.34 12.57
N HIS A 66 -2.82 -8.16 11.32
CA HIS A 66 -2.69 -9.18 10.28
C HIS A 66 -2.41 -8.58 8.89
N VAL A 67 -1.84 -9.40 8.01
CA VAL A 67 -1.58 -9.03 6.61
C VAL A 67 -2.90 -9.08 5.83
N VAL A 68 -3.23 -7.99 5.15
CA VAL A 68 -4.42 -7.91 4.26
C VAL A 68 -4.04 -8.33 2.84
N ASN A 69 -2.91 -7.86 2.35
CA ASN A 69 -2.39 -8.20 1.04
C ASN A 69 -0.88 -7.98 1.02
N ASP A 70 -0.12 -8.77 0.26
CA ASP A 70 1.33 -8.67 0.18
C ASP A 70 1.87 -8.25 -1.21
N ASP A 71 0.98 -7.83 -2.13
CA ASP A 71 1.33 -7.41 -3.47
C ASP A 71 0.70 -6.07 -3.90
N ARG A 72 -0.64 -5.96 -3.88
CA ARG A 72 -1.33 -4.76 -4.38
C ARG A 72 -2.56 -4.38 -3.57
N MET A 73 -2.74 -3.09 -3.40
CA MET A 73 -3.91 -2.48 -2.75
C MET A 73 -4.52 -1.42 -3.65
N ILE A 74 -5.83 -1.28 -3.57
CA ILE A 74 -6.54 -0.14 -4.13
C ILE A 74 -6.66 0.92 -3.03
N VAL A 75 -6.36 2.18 -3.34
CA VAL A 75 -6.61 3.32 -2.46
C VAL A 75 -7.58 4.24 -3.16
N ARG A 76 -8.68 4.60 -2.48
CA ARG A 76 -9.67 5.56 -3.00
C ARG A 76 -9.88 6.69 -2.01
N GLN A 77 -10.19 7.87 -2.52
CA GLN A 77 -10.68 8.95 -1.68
C GLN A 77 -12.09 8.58 -1.20
N ASN A 78 -12.40 8.82 0.08
CA ASN A 78 -13.73 8.56 0.60
C ASN A 78 -14.76 9.51 -0.04
N GLU A 79 -16.05 9.13 -0.02
CA GLU A 79 -17.12 9.90 -0.65
C GLU A 79 -17.25 11.33 -0.09
N GLN A 80 -16.85 11.52 1.17
CA GLN A 80 -16.88 12.82 1.85
C GLN A 80 -15.68 13.72 1.52
N GLY A 81 -14.69 13.22 0.77
CA GLY A 81 -13.48 13.94 0.40
C GLY A 81 -12.47 14.17 1.54
N SER A 82 -12.77 13.74 2.77
CA SER A 82 -12.03 14.03 4.01
C SER A 82 -10.92 13.02 4.34
N GLY A 83 -10.81 11.93 3.59
CA GLY A 83 -9.83 10.88 3.85
C GLY A 83 -9.77 9.82 2.76
N PHE A 84 -9.05 8.74 3.04
CA PHE A 84 -8.80 7.66 2.09
C PHE A 84 -9.17 6.31 2.69
N THR A 85 -9.65 5.40 1.85
CA THR A 85 -9.94 4.01 2.20
C THR A 85 -9.04 3.10 1.36
N ALA A 86 -8.43 2.12 2.01
CA ALA A 86 -7.65 1.08 1.35
C ALA A 86 -8.49 -0.20 1.22
N TYR A 87 -8.37 -0.87 0.09
CA TYR A 87 -9.11 -2.09 -0.26
C TYR A 87 -8.12 -3.17 -0.70
N GLY A 88 -8.27 -4.36 -0.12
CA GLY A 88 -7.58 -5.56 -0.56
C GLY A 88 -7.90 -5.90 -2.01
N THR A 89 -6.95 -6.53 -2.69
CA THR A 89 -7.15 -7.02 -4.06
C THR A 89 -7.11 -8.55 -4.08
N PRO A 90 -7.75 -9.21 -5.05
CA PRO A 90 -7.79 -10.68 -5.12
C PRO A 90 -6.52 -11.30 -5.72
N TRP A 91 -5.39 -10.58 -5.65
CA TRP A 91 -4.11 -11.02 -6.19
C TRP A 91 -3.11 -11.24 -5.05
N PRO A 92 -2.89 -12.49 -4.64
CA PRO A 92 -1.86 -12.78 -3.66
C PRO A 92 -0.45 -12.56 -4.24
N GLY A 93 0.47 -12.15 -3.37
CA GLY A 93 1.90 -12.08 -3.64
C GLY A 93 2.63 -13.38 -3.29
N GLU A 94 3.83 -13.25 -2.74
CA GLU A 94 4.71 -14.37 -2.36
C GLU A 94 4.17 -15.15 -1.16
N LEU A 95 3.45 -14.49 -0.25
CA LEU A 95 2.90 -15.07 0.97
C LEU A 95 1.55 -15.75 0.75
N GLY A 96 0.94 -15.60 -0.42
CA GLY A 96 -0.37 -16.20 -0.69
C GLY A 96 -1.54 -15.47 -0.02
N ILE A 97 -1.36 -14.23 0.44
CA ILE A 97 -2.37 -13.52 1.24
C ILE A 97 -3.05 -12.43 0.41
N ALA A 98 -4.36 -12.53 0.25
CA ALA A 98 -5.19 -11.55 -0.45
C ALA A 98 -6.61 -11.56 0.13
N LEU A 99 -6.81 -10.81 1.21
CA LEU A 99 -8.09 -10.72 1.92
C LEU A 99 -8.99 -9.67 1.28
N ASN A 100 -10.29 -9.97 1.18
CA ASN A 100 -11.32 -9.02 0.81
C ASN A 100 -11.69 -8.13 2.01
N GLU A 101 -10.74 -7.32 2.46
CA GLU A 101 -10.90 -6.37 3.56
C GLU A 101 -10.69 -4.94 3.09
N SER A 102 -11.39 -4.01 3.75
CA SER A 102 -11.22 -2.59 3.54
C SER A 102 -11.36 -1.82 4.84
N ALA A 103 -10.56 -0.78 5.01
CA ALA A 103 -10.64 0.13 6.14
C ALA A 103 -10.06 1.50 5.79
N SER A 104 -10.30 2.48 6.66
CA SER A 104 -9.66 3.80 6.56
C SER A 104 -8.13 3.64 6.52
N LEU A 105 -7.50 4.39 5.62
CA LEU A 105 -6.05 4.41 5.50
C LEU A 105 -5.44 5.08 6.74
N GLY A 106 -4.52 4.37 7.41
CA GLY A 106 -3.77 4.84 8.57
C GLY A 106 -2.56 5.69 8.18
N GLY A 107 -1.90 5.33 7.08
CA GLY A 107 -0.73 6.02 6.56
C GLY A 107 0.06 5.15 5.59
N ILE A 108 1.15 5.70 5.06
CA ILE A 108 2.05 5.02 4.11
C ILE A 108 3.45 5.02 4.71
N CYS A 109 4.03 3.83 4.85
CA CYS A 109 5.41 3.61 5.27
C CYS A 109 6.24 3.12 4.08
N PHE A 110 7.31 3.85 3.75
CA PHE A 110 8.26 3.44 2.71
C PHE A 110 9.38 2.60 3.32
N LEU A 111 9.50 1.35 2.89
CA LEU A 111 10.42 0.37 3.45
C LEU A 111 11.83 0.52 2.89
N HIS A 112 12.81 0.52 3.80
CA HIS A 112 14.24 0.50 3.50
C HIS A 112 14.92 -0.58 4.34
N LYS A 113 15.77 -1.40 3.72
CA LYS A 113 16.59 -2.37 4.48
C LYS A 113 17.66 -1.64 5.28
N SER A 114 17.83 -2.04 6.53
CA SER A 114 18.82 -1.44 7.43
C SER A 114 19.22 -2.44 8.53
N ASP A 115 20.40 -2.27 9.10
CA ASP A 115 20.86 -3.05 10.26
C ASP A 115 20.22 -2.58 11.58
N GLN A 116 19.63 -1.38 11.55
CA GLN A 116 18.92 -0.76 12.66
C GLN A 116 17.52 -0.36 12.25
N THR A 117 16.56 -0.57 13.15
CA THR A 117 15.18 -0.15 12.94
C THR A 117 14.99 1.30 13.37
N GLU A 118 14.55 2.12 12.43
CA GLU A 118 14.18 3.52 12.63
C GLU A 118 12.94 3.83 11.80
N ILE A 119 11.97 4.52 12.41
CA ILE A 119 10.84 5.09 11.70
C ILE A 119 10.85 6.60 11.84
N ARG A 120 10.72 7.30 10.71
CA ARG A 120 10.76 8.76 10.70
C ARG A 120 9.68 9.34 9.80
N PRO A 121 9.03 10.44 10.20
CA PRO A 121 8.09 11.12 9.33
C PRO A 121 8.81 11.73 8.13
N ILE A 122 8.13 11.76 6.99
CA ILE A 122 8.64 12.39 5.77
C ILE A 122 7.60 13.35 5.18
N THR A 123 8.08 14.28 4.35
CA THR A 123 7.22 15.23 3.64
C THR A 123 6.63 14.60 2.36
N PRO A 124 5.49 15.12 1.85
CA PRO A 124 4.95 14.70 0.56
C PRO A 124 5.97 14.78 -0.58
N ARG A 125 6.85 15.80 -0.56
CA ARG A 125 7.93 15.97 -1.53
C ARG A 125 8.95 14.82 -1.52
N GLN A 126 9.25 14.28 -0.33
CA GLN A 126 10.14 13.12 -0.18
C GLN A 126 9.42 11.81 -0.53
N ALA A 127 8.11 11.73 -0.30
CA ALA A 127 7.31 10.54 -0.54
C ALA A 127 6.96 10.34 -2.02
N LEU A 128 6.69 11.41 -2.77
CA LEU A 128 6.28 11.33 -4.18
C LEU A 128 7.21 10.48 -5.05
N PRO A 129 8.55 10.70 -5.09
CA PRO A 129 9.43 9.86 -5.90
C PRO A 129 9.48 8.40 -5.45
N GLN A 130 9.12 8.11 -4.20
CA GLN A 130 9.04 6.73 -3.67
C GLN A 130 7.70 6.06 -4.00
N LEU A 131 6.62 6.84 -4.11
CA LEU A 131 5.28 6.36 -4.44
C LEU A 131 5.12 6.11 -5.94
N LEU A 132 5.62 7.01 -6.80
CA LEU A 132 5.38 6.96 -8.26
C LEU A 132 5.76 5.61 -8.90
N PRO A 133 6.90 4.96 -8.59
CA PRO A 133 7.24 3.65 -9.15
C PRO A 133 6.30 2.52 -8.71
N LEU A 134 5.53 2.74 -7.64
CA LEU A 134 4.61 1.76 -7.05
C LEU A 134 3.17 1.98 -7.52
N ALA A 135 2.85 3.19 -8.00
CA ALA A 135 1.56 3.51 -8.57
C ALA A 135 1.41 2.91 -9.97
N SER A 136 0.29 2.26 -10.22
CA SER A 136 -0.05 1.73 -11.54
C SER A 136 -0.55 2.87 -12.42
N ILE A 137 0.39 3.55 -13.10
CA ILE A 137 0.11 4.68 -13.99
C ILE A 137 0.45 4.27 -15.43
N PRO A 138 -0.49 4.38 -16.39
CA PRO A 138 -0.22 4.15 -17.80
C PRO A 138 0.55 5.35 -18.37
N TRP A 139 1.87 5.37 -18.21
CA TRP A 139 2.75 6.47 -18.65
C TRP A 139 2.74 6.74 -20.16
N TYR A 140 2.16 5.84 -20.95
CA TYR A 140 1.97 6.02 -22.40
C TYR A 140 0.64 6.72 -22.75
N GLU A 141 -0.28 6.88 -21.79
CA GLU A 141 -1.57 7.55 -21.99
C GLU A 141 -1.58 8.94 -21.34
N GLN A 142 -1.29 9.96 -22.16
CA GLN A 142 -1.13 11.32 -21.67
C GLN A 142 -2.37 11.88 -20.95
N GLU A 143 -3.58 11.42 -21.30
CA GLU A 143 -4.83 11.87 -20.68
C GLU A 143 -5.01 11.37 -19.25
N LEU A 144 -4.42 10.21 -18.91
CA LEU A 144 -4.55 9.58 -17.60
C LEU A 144 -3.44 9.98 -16.63
N ILE A 145 -2.35 10.57 -17.12
CA ILE A 145 -1.23 10.99 -16.27
C ILE A 145 -1.62 12.13 -15.32
N PRO A 146 -2.20 13.27 -15.77
CA PRO A 146 -2.59 14.35 -14.86
C PRO A 146 -3.51 13.90 -13.70
N PRO A 147 -4.63 13.18 -13.93
CA PRO A 147 -5.48 12.76 -12.82
C PRO A 147 -4.80 11.77 -11.88
N ALA A 148 -3.89 10.93 -12.37
CA ALA A 148 -3.11 10.03 -11.52
C ALA A 148 -2.15 10.81 -10.61
N LEU A 149 -1.45 11.82 -11.16
CA LEU A 149 -0.55 12.67 -10.39
C LEU A 149 -1.31 13.55 -9.38
N ASP A 150 -2.44 14.12 -9.79
CA ASP A 150 -3.31 14.88 -8.89
C ASP A 150 -3.79 14.00 -7.72
N PHE A 151 -4.09 12.73 -7.97
CA PHE A 151 -4.47 11.79 -6.91
C PHE A 151 -3.29 11.49 -5.98
N CYS A 152 -2.08 11.25 -6.52
CA CYS A 152 -0.87 11.09 -5.71
C CYS A 152 -0.65 12.29 -4.78
N ASP A 153 -0.79 13.51 -5.30
CA ASP A 153 -0.62 14.73 -4.51
C ASP A 153 -1.66 14.84 -3.39
N ARG A 154 -2.94 14.60 -3.68
CA ARG A 154 -4.01 14.58 -2.66
C ARG A 154 -3.77 13.49 -1.61
N LEU A 155 -3.37 12.30 -2.04
CA LEU A 155 -3.10 11.18 -1.15
C LEU A 155 -1.96 11.51 -0.19
N LEU A 156 -0.82 11.95 -0.71
CA LEU A 156 0.37 12.25 0.09
C LEU A 156 0.16 13.46 1.02
N ALA A 157 -0.66 14.44 0.63
CA ALA A 157 -1.02 15.55 1.51
C ALA A 157 -2.01 15.15 2.62
N GLY A 158 -2.81 14.10 2.41
CA GLY A 158 -3.94 13.75 3.27
C GLY A 158 -3.71 12.62 4.26
N VAL A 159 -2.54 11.96 4.25
CA VAL A 159 -2.24 10.84 5.16
C VAL A 159 -0.87 10.97 5.82
N PRO A 160 -0.67 10.36 7.01
CA PRO A 160 0.66 10.23 7.60
C PRO A 160 1.63 9.48 6.69
N LEU A 161 2.85 10.00 6.57
CA LEU A 161 3.91 9.47 5.71
C LEU A 161 5.18 9.21 6.52
N TYR A 162 5.75 8.03 6.34
CA TYR A 162 6.96 7.62 7.06
C TYR A 162 7.93 6.89 6.14
N GLU A 163 9.21 6.95 6.48
CA GLU A 163 10.18 5.94 6.08
C GLU A 163 10.42 4.99 7.24
N LEU A 164 10.43 3.70 6.94
CA LEU A 164 10.78 2.63 7.87
C LEU A 164 12.05 1.96 7.38
N HIS A 165 13.17 2.34 7.99
CA HIS A 165 14.43 1.60 7.88
C HIS A 165 14.33 0.45 8.87
N PHE A 166 14.46 -0.81 8.44
CA PHE A 166 14.20 -1.93 9.35
C PHE A 166 15.21 -3.06 9.23
N ARG A 167 15.50 -3.63 10.40
CA ARG A 167 16.01 -4.99 10.55
C ARG A 167 14.82 -5.94 10.71
N PRO A 168 14.81 -7.13 10.08
CA PRO A 168 13.64 -8.02 10.09
C PRO A 168 13.51 -8.79 11.40
N ASP A 169 13.25 -8.08 12.50
CA ASP A 169 13.02 -8.66 13.82
C ASP A 169 11.92 -7.91 14.59
N HIS A 170 11.77 -8.22 15.87
CA HIS A 170 10.74 -7.63 16.72
C HIS A 170 10.83 -6.10 16.86
N SER A 171 12.00 -5.48 16.62
CA SER A 171 12.13 -4.02 16.66
C SER A 171 11.29 -3.34 15.57
N ALA A 172 11.18 -3.94 14.37
CA ALA A 172 10.35 -3.44 13.28
C ALA A 172 8.86 -3.46 13.65
N ILE A 173 8.41 -4.54 14.29
CA ILE A 173 7.03 -4.66 14.80
C ILE A 173 6.75 -3.55 15.81
N LYS A 174 7.63 -3.37 16.80
CA LYS A 174 7.46 -2.35 17.84
C LYS A 174 7.39 -0.93 17.25
N ALA A 175 8.25 -0.62 16.29
CA ALA A 175 8.24 0.68 15.62
C ALA A 175 6.90 0.94 14.93
N VAL A 176 6.37 -0.04 14.21
CA VAL A 176 5.10 0.09 13.48
C VAL A 176 3.90 0.19 14.41
N LEU A 177 3.83 -0.62 15.47
CA LEU A 177 2.74 -0.54 16.44
C LEU A 177 2.68 0.83 17.13
N SER A 178 3.81 1.53 17.29
CA SER A 178 3.82 2.88 17.85
C SER A 178 3.14 3.94 16.96
N LEU A 179 2.87 3.64 15.69
CA LEU A 179 2.11 4.52 14.79
C LEU A 179 0.60 4.38 14.95
N ALA A 180 0.13 3.25 15.46
CA ALA A 180 -1.29 2.90 15.54
C ALA A 180 -1.91 3.19 16.92
N GLY A 181 -1.11 3.72 17.86
CA GLY A 181 -1.52 4.13 19.20
C GLY A 181 -2.02 5.57 19.29
#